data_AF-A0A0D1Z2S0-F1
#
_entry.id   AF-A0A0D1Z2S0-F1
#
_cell.length_a   1.000
_cell.length_b   1.000
_cell.length_c   1.000
_cell.angle_alpha   90.00
_cell.angle_beta   90.00
_cell.angle_gamma   90.00
#
_symmetry.space_group_name_H-M   'P 1'
#
loop_
_entity.id
_entity.type
_entity.pdbx_description
1 polymer ?
#
loop_
_entity_poly.entity_id
_entity_poly.type
_entity_poly.pdbx_seq_one_letter_code
_entity_poly.pdbx_strand_id
1 'polypeptide(L)'
;MAFDPFQLHVPHASLDVVVTAAKHEDGPTVIRALNDPRVHLNLDQPPFPYTEADWESWFKHVKEINDRTREEWQAMATSDEKRDVETSRSTRWIGSKGWGSMIRVRVAKSDASVFGNNSDRTEVMIGTIDVRRSGFPGVVDRQEQAAAVAFNDSLPLGDPGIVWEVGYYLISEYHGRGIMPATLQTLRSKVLVPLMNVHILTGYYFEGNDASRRVFEKCGFQAQGMVPDALVLPDSKARASGNSIGMGIMRWTRAGDSQDEMDASQST
;
A
#
# COMPACT_ATOMS: atom_id res chain seq x y z
N MET A 1 15.16 -18.46 9.70
CA MET A 1 13.91 -17.71 9.99
C MET A 1 12.70 -18.31 9.27
N ALA A 2 11.49 -18.33 9.88
CA ALA A 2 10.25 -18.91 9.33
C ALA A 2 9.24 -17.86 8.77
N PHE A 3 9.64 -16.60 8.66
CA PHE A 3 8.80 -15.48 8.20
C PHE A 3 9.36 -14.95 6.88
N ASP A 4 8.54 -14.86 5.83
CA ASP A 4 8.84 -14.12 4.59
C ASP A 4 7.85 -12.97 4.48
N PRO A 5 8.29 -11.69 4.40
CA PRO A 5 7.41 -10.53 4.33
C PRO A 5 6.54 -10.51 3.05
N PHE A 6 6.85 -11.32 2.04
CA PHE A 6 6.06 -11.53 0.83
C PHE A 6 5.31 -12.87 0.82
N GLN A 7 5.06 -13.47 1.99
CA GLN A 7 4.16 -14.62 2.16
C GLN A 7 3.29 -14.42 3.42
N LEU A 8 2.53 -13.32 3.43
CA LEU A 8 1.72 -12.96 4.60
C LEU A 8 0.30 -13.48 4.45
N HIS A 9 -0.09 -14.39 5.34
CA HIS A 9 -1.48 -14.78 5.48
C HIS A 9 -2.32 -13.64 6.06
N VAL A 10 -3.40 -13.29 5.39
CA VAL A 10 -4.35 -12.27 5.81
C VAL A 10 -5.57 -12.96 6.43
N PRO A 11 -5.91 -12.69 7.70
CA PRO A 11 -7.08 -13.27 8.34
C PRO A 11 -8.37 -12.90 7.58
N HIS A 12 -9.12 -13.90 7.15
CA HIS A 12 -10.40 -13.72 6.50
C HIS A 12 -11.35 -14.88 6.83
N ALA A 13 -12.64 -14.60 6.99
CA ALA A 13 -13.60 -15.58 7.51
C ALA A 13 -13.83 -16.79 6.59
N SER A 14 -13.69 -16.60 5.27
CA SER A 14 -14.08 -17.61 4.27
C SER A 14 -13.12 -17.78 3.09
N LEU A 15 -12.02 -17.03 3.05
CA LEU A 15 -11.06 -17.06 1.93
C LEU A 15 -9.65 -17.27 2.49
N ASP A 16 -8.84 -18.04 1.78
CA ASP A 16 -7.40 -18.11 2.05
C ASP A 16 -6.70 -16.97 1.32
N VAL A 17 -6.56 -15.84 2.00
CA VAL A 17 -5.97 -14.61 1.45
C VAL A 17 -4.49 -14.55 1.82
N VAL A 18 -3.64 -14.26 0.83
CA VAL A 18 -2.20 -14.08 1.02
C VAL A 18 -1.70 -12.84 0.30
N VAL A 19 -0.73 -12.14 0.91
CA VAL A 19 0.04 -11.07 0.27
C VAL A 19 1.36 -11.63 -0.25
N THR A 20 1.65 -11.40 -1.53
CA THR A 20 2.87 -11.87 -2.19
C THR A 20 3.60 -10.79 -2.97
N ALA A 21 4.80 -11.11 -3.44
CA ALA A 21 5.48 -10.34 -4.48
C ALA A 21 4.69 -10.38 -5.81
N ALA A 22 5.00 -9.42 -6.68
CA ALA A 22 4.51 -9.34 -8.06
C ALA A 22 4.97 -10.55 -8.89
N LYS A 23 4.08 -11.08 -9.74
CA LYS A 23 4.43 -12.04 -10.78
C LYS A 23 4.07 -11.45 -12.13
N HIS A 24 4.91 -11.70 -13.15
CA HIS A 24 4.67 -11.16 -14.49
C HIS A 24 3.33 -11.64 -15.08
N GLU A 25 2.94 -12.87 -14.75
CA GLU A 25 1.65 -13.49 -15.11
C GLU A 25 0.40 -12.80 -14.52
N ASP A 26 0.56 -11.82 -13.62
CA ASP A 26 -0.56 -11.04 -13.08
C ASP A 26 -1.15 -10.07 -14.13
N GLY A 27 -0.41 -9.76 -15.21
CA GLY A 27 -0.72 -8.76 -16.22
C GLY A 27 -2.15 -8.80 -16.77
N PRO A 28 -2.65 -9.93 -17.29
CA PRO A 28 -4.01 -10.03 -17.82
C PRO A 28 -5.09 -9.65 -16.80
N THR A 29 -4.87 -9.92 -15.51
CA THR A 29 -5.81 -9.54 -14.44
C THR A 29 -5.71 -8.06 -14.10
N VAL A 30 -4.49 -7.51 -14.05
CA VAL A 30 -4.25 -6.09 -13.79
C VAL A 30 -4.82 -5.23 -14.92
N ILE A 31 -4.55 -5.58 -16.18
CA ILE A 31 -5.09 -4.88 -17.36
C ILE A 31 -6.61 -4.91 -17.37
N ARG A 32 -7.22 -6.07 -17.11
CA ARG A 32 -8.68 -6.19 -17.01
C ARG A 32 -9.24 -5.29 -15.89
N ALA A 33 -8.62 -5.34 -14.71
CA ALA A 33 -9.08 -4.56 -13.55
C ALA A 33 -8.97 -3.06 -13.78
N LEU A 34 -7.86 -2.58 -14.35
CA LEU A 34 -7.62 -1.16 -14.59
C LEU A 34 -8.38 -0.60 -15.80
N ASN A 35 -9.11 -1.44 -16.54
CA ASN A 35 -10.11 -1.02 -17.52
C ASN A 35 -11.55 -1.20 -17.02
N ASP A 36 -11.79 -1.72 -15.81
CA ASP A 36 -13.12 -1.83 -15.20
C ASP A 36 -13.49 -0.48 -14.55
N PRO A 37 -14.60 0.19 -14.95
CA PRO A 37 -15.01 1.47 -14.38
C PRO A 37 -15.28 1.44 -12.88
N ARG A 38 -15.58 0.26 -12.31
CA ARG A 38 -15.75 0.09 -10.86
C ARG A 38 -14.42 0.22 -10.11
N VAL A 39 -13.29 0.10 -10.81
CA VAL A 39 -11.93 0.19 -10.25
C VAL A 39 -11.27 1.50 -10.72
N HIS A 40 -11.09 1.71 -12.02
CA HIS A 40 -10.20 2.76 -12.53
C HIS A 40 -10.69 4.19 -12.27
N LEU A 41 -12.01 4.41 -12.18
CA LEU A 41 -12.57 5.74 -11.87
C LEU A 41 -12.27 6.19 -10.44
N ASN A 42 -11.82 5.27 -9.59
CA ASN A 42 -11.43 5.53 -8.21
C ASN A 42 -9.91 5.60 -8.02
N LEU A 43 -9.14 5.59 -9.12
CA LEU A 43 -7.69 5.62 -9.11
C LEU A 43 -7.19 6.80 -9.94
N ASP A 44 -6.25 7.55 -9.37
CA ASP A 44 -5.62 8.69 -10.01
C ASP A 44 -4.57 8.24 -11.05
N GLN A 45 -3.58 7.48 -10.58
CA GLN A 45 -2.30 7.29 -11.27
C GLN A 45 -2.32 6.43 -12.55
N PRO A 46 -3.04 5.28 -12.62
CA PRO A 46 -2.95 4.44 -13.81
C PRO A 46 -3.54 5.12 -15.05
N PRO A 47 -2.92 5.06 -16.24
CA PRO A 47 -3.51 5.59 -17.46
C PRO A 47 -4.80 4.85 -17.82
N PHE A 48 -5.63 5.50 -18.63
CA PHE A 48 -6.83 4.90 -19.22
C PHE A 48 -6.93 5.25 -20.71
N PRO A 49 -7.15 4.25 -21.60
CA PRO A 49 -7.20 2.81 -21.31
C PRO A 49 -5.84 2.28 -20.83
N TYR A 50 -5.86 1.25 -19.99
CA TYR A 50 -4.64 0.62 -19.48
C TYR A 50 -4.19 -0.51 -20.42
N THR A 51 -2.95 -0.49 -20.85
CA THR A 51 -2.43 -1.37 -21.92
C THR A 51 -1.39 -2.36 -21.41
N GLU A 52 -0.98 -3.30 -22.27
CA GLU A 52 0.14 -4.20 -22.00
C GLU A 52 1.44 -3.42 -21.75
N ALA A 53 1.68 -2.34 -22.49
CA ALA A 53 2.89 -1.52 -22.30
C ALA A 53 2.90 -0.83 -20.92
N ASP A 54 1.73 -0.39 -20.45
CA ASP A 54 1.58 0.18 -19.11
C ASP A 54 1.85 -0.88 -18.03
N TRP A 55 1.34 -2.10 -18.25
CA TRP A 55 1.63 -3.26 -17.39
C TRP A 55 3.13 -3.56 -17.33
N GLU A 56 3.81 -3.71 -18.46
CA GLU A 56 5.24 -4.02 -18.51
C GLU A 56 6.08 -2.97 -17.77
N SER A 57 5.75 -1.69 -17.97
CA SER A 57 6.39 -0.57 -17.28
C SER A 57 6.17 -0.66 -15.77
N TRP A 58 4.93 -0.86 -15.34
CA TRP A 58 4.59 -0.95 -13.91
C TRP A 58 5.17 -2.20 -13.26
N PHE A 59 5.15 -3.35 -13.94
CA PHE A 59 5.70 -4.60 -13.45
C PHE A 59 7.20 -4.47 -13.17
N LYS A 60 7.95 -3.84 -14.08
CA LYS A 60 9.38 -3.56 -13.86
C LYS A 60 9.59 -2.73 -12.60
N HIS A 61 8.78 -1.70 -12.38
CA HIS A 61 8.86 -0.83 -11.22
C HIS A 61 8.55 -1.59 -9.90
N VAL A 62 7.42 -2.30 -9.82
CA VAL A 62 7.06 -3.03 -8.60
C VAL A 62 8.02 -4.20 -8.33
N LYS A 63 8.56 -4.82 -9.38
CA LYS A 63 9.61 -5.84 -9.24
C LYS A 63 10.88 -5.26 -8.64
N GLU A 64 11.32 -4.08 -9.07
CA GLU A 64 12.47 -3.41 -8.46
C GLU A 64 12.25 -3.13 -6.97
N ILE A 65 11.06 -2.67 -6.58
CA ILE A 65 10.69 -2.50 -5.17
C ILE A 65 10.77 -3.85 -4.44
N ASN A 66 10.16 -4.90 -4.98
CA ASN A 66 10.14 -6.22 -4.36
C ASN A 66 11.53 -6.83 -4.17
N ASP A 67 12.39 -6.73 -5.19
CA ASP A 67 13.76 -7.23 -5.16
C ASP A 67 14.58 -6.43 -4.13
N ARG A 68 14.53 -5.10 -4.16
CA ARG A 68 15.24 -4.24 -3.20
C ARG A 68 14.82 -4.50 -1.75
N THR A 69 13.52 -4.56 -1.48
CA THR A 69 13.01 -4.82 -0.13
C THR A 69 13.41 -6.22 0.36
N ARG A 70 13.45 -7.22 -0.55
CA ARG A 70 13.90 -8.57 -0.21
C ARG A 70 15.38 -8.61 0.12
N GLU A 71 16.22 -7.94 -0.66
CA GLU A 71 17.66 -7.79 -0.39
C GLU A 71 17.91 -7.16 0.99
N GLU A 72 17.23 -6.05 1.29
CA GLU A 72 17.31 -5.35 2.58
C GLU A 72 16.87 -6.25 3.74
N TRP A 73 15.77 -6.97 3.56
CA TRP A 73 15.25 -7.90 4.56
C TRP A 73 16.20 -9.07 4.82
N GLN A 74 16.79 -9.65 3.78
CA GLN A 74 17.79 -10.74 3.92
C GLN A 74 19.08 -10.25 4.59
N ALA A 75 19.54 -9.04 4.24
CA ALA A 75 20.71 -8.44 4.88
C ALA A 75 20.45 -8.18 6.36
N MET A 76 19.28 -7.62 6.71
CA MET A 76 18.85 -7.42 8.09
C MET A 76 18.79 -8.74 8.86
N ALA A 77 18.13 -9.76 8.32
CA ALA A 77 18.00 -11.08 8.94
C ALA A 77 19.37 -11.75 9.21
N THR A 78 20.29 -11.68 8.24
CA THR A 78 21.65 -12.22 8.39
C THR A 78 22.46 -11.46 9.44
N SER A 79 22.23 -10.15 9.56
CA SER A 79 22.90 -9.32 10.56
C SER A 79 22.42 -9.63 11.98
N ASP A 80 21.14 -9.96 12.18
CA ASP A 80 20.58 -10.31 13.48
C ASP A 80 21.04 -11.70 13.96
N GLU A 81 21.23 -12.66 13.04
CA GLU A 81 21.75 -14.00 13.36
C GLU A 81 23.23 -14.00 13.80
N LYS A 82 23.99 -12.94 13.51
CA LYS A 82 25.44 -12.83 13.79
C LYS A 82 25.80 -11.90 14.97
N ARG A 83 24.83 -11.38 15.72
CA ARG A 83 25.08 -10.37 16.76
C ARG A 83 25.42 -10.97 18.13
N ASP A 84 26.61 -10.61 18.63
CA ASP A 84 26.89 -10.44 20.07
C ASP A 84 26.33 -9.09 20.57
N VAL A 85 26.01 -9.03 21.86
CA VAL A 85 25.10 -8.06 22.53
C VAL A 85 25.45 -6.56 22.37
N GLU A 86 26.64 -6.18 21.88
CA GLU A 86 27.18 -4.85 22.24
C GLU A 86 27.43 -3.85 21.10
N THR A 87 27.32 -4.20 19.80
CA THR A 87 27.59 -3.19 18.75
C THR A 87 26.74 -3.29 17.47
N SER A 88 26.10 -2.16 17.16
CA SER A 88 25.89 -1.56 15.82
C SER A 88 24.42 -1.30 15.43
N ARG A 89 24.09 -0.01 15.34
CA ARG A 89 22.81 0.58 14.87
C ARG A 89 22.64 0.62 13.34
N SER A 90 23.49 -0.09 12.60
CA SER A 90 23.54 0.02 11.14
C SER A 90 22.50 -0.90 10.48
N THR A 91 21.48 -0.28 9.86
CA THR A 91 20.36 -0.85 9.06
C THR A 91 19.39 -1.78 9.79
N ARG A 92 18.47 -1.20 10.58
CA ARG A 92 17.32 -1.91 11.17
C ARG A 92 16.09 -1.97 10.25
N TRP A 93 16.05 -1.16 9.20
CA TRP A 93 14.83 -0.88 8.47
C TRP A 93 14.95 -1.23 6.98
N ILE A 94 13.85 -1.70 6.41
CA ILE A 94 13.70 -2.01 4.99
C ILE A 94 12.77 -0.99 4.31
N GLY A 95 12.60 -1.11 3.01
CA GLY A 95 11.64 -0.31 2.23
C GLY A 95 12.23 1.02 1.76
N SER A 96 13.53 1.07 1.40
CA SER A 96 14.14 2.29 0.86
C SER A 96 13.46 2.82 -0.41
N LYS A 97 12.80 1.92 -1.16
CA LYS A 97 11.99 2.23 -2.36
C LYS A 97 10.48 2.13 -2.10
N GLY A 98 10.06 2.04 -0.84
CA GLY A 98 8.70 1.74 -0.44
C GLY A 98 8.41 0.24 -0.40
N TRP A 99 7.13 -0.08 -0.51
CA TRP A 99 6.55 -1.42 -0.49
C TRP A 99 5.54 -1.55 -1.61
N GLY A 100 5.52 -2.69 -2.30
CA GLY A 100 4.49 -3.00 -3.29
C GLY A 100 4.17 -4.48 -3.23
N SER A 101 2.91 -4.86 -3.29
CA SER A 101 2.54 -6.27 -3.14
C SER A 101 1.20 -6.61 -3.78
N MET A 102 1.05 -7.89 -4.04
CA MET A 102 -0.13 -8.51 -4.65
C MET A 102 -0.97 -9.17 -3.57
N ILE A 103 -2.27 -8.97 -3.62
CA ILE A 103 -3.26 -9.64 -2.78
C ILE A 103 -3.80 -10.79 -3.60
N ARG A 104 -3.69 -12.01 -3.08
CA ARG A 104 -4.14 -13.21 -3.76
C ARG A 104 -5.12 -14.00 -2.92
N VAL A 105 -5.94 -14.79 -3.59
CA VAL A 105 -6.70 -15.88 -2.98
C VAL A 105 -6.11 -17.20 -3.43
N ARG A 106 -5.84 -18.09 -2.48
CA ARG A 106 -5.46 -19.48 -2.77
C ARG A 106 -6.73 -20.30 -2.95
N VAL A 107 -6.89 -20.88 -4.13
CA VAL A 107 -8.01 -21.78 -4.46
C VAL A 107 -7.47 -23.17 -4.76
N ALA A 108 -8.21 -24.22 -4.43
CA ALA A 108 -7.82 -25.58 -4.81
C ALA A 108 -7.74 -25.68 -6.34
N LYS A 109 -6.74 -26.39 -6.86
CA LYS A 109 -6.70 -26.78 -8.27
C LYS A 109 -7.91 -27.68 -8.53
N SER A 110 -8.51 -27.59 -9.73
CA SER A 110 -9.72 -28.33 -10.10
C SER A 110 -9.61 -29.86 -9.88
N ASP A 111 -8.38 -30.39 -9.92
CA ASP A 111 -8.09 -31.83 -9.86
C ASP A 111 -7.43 -32.23 -8.52
N ALA A 112 -7.39 -31.31 -7.54
CA ALA A 112 -6.79 -31.56 -6.24
C ALA A 112 -7.66 -32.52 -5.41
N SER A 113 -7.03 -33.55 -4.82
CA SER A 113 -7.71 -34.43 -3.87
C SER A 113 -8.19 -33.62 -2.65
N VAL A 114 -9.28 -34.05 -2.02
CA VAL A 114 -9.86 -33.42 -0.80
C VAL A 114 -8.86 -33.37 0.37
N PHE A 115 -7.75 -34.12 0.29
CA PHE A 115 -6.67 -34.17 1.28
C PHE A 115 -5.37 -33.47 0.83
N GLY A 116 -5.44 -32.57 -0.15
CA GLY A 116 -4.26 -31.98 -0.79
C GLY A 116 -3.38 -31.10 0.11
N ASN A 117 -2.07 -31.17 -0.11
CA ASN A 117 -1.07 -30.30 0.50
C ASN A 117 -1.11 -28.89 -0.12
N ASN A 118 -0.36 -27.94 0.43
CA ASN A 118 -0.28 -26.56 -0.09
C ASN A 118 0.16 -26.48 -1.58
N SER A 119 0.78 -27.54 -2.12
CA SER A 119 1.13 -27.72 -3.54
C SER A 119 -0.07 -27.79 -4.49
N ASP A 120 -1.25 -28.07 -3.95
CA ASP A 120 -2.46 -28.37 -4.72
C ASP A 120 -3.38 -27.15 -4.85
N ARG A 121 -2.90 -25.98 -4.42
CA ARG A 121 -3.59 -24.69 -4.55
C ARG A 121 -2.96 -23.85 -5.66
N THR A 122 -3.78 -23.05 -6.32
CA THR A 122 -3.34 -21.99 -7.22
C THR A 122 -3.63 -20.63 -6.60
N GLU A 123 -2.74 -19.66 -6.83
CA GLU A 123 -2.86 -18.32 -6.26
C GLU A 123 -3.40 -17.35 -7.31
N VAL A 124 -4.65 -16.93 -7.16
CA VAL A 124 -5.30 -15.99 -8.06
C VAL A 124 -5.09 -14.57 -7.52
N MET A 125 -4.46 -13.70 -8.31
CA MET A 125 -4.31 -12.28 -8.01
C MET A 125 -5.68 -11.59 -8.01
N ILE A 126 -5.98 -10.83 -6.97
CA ILE A 126 -7.26 -10.13 -6.77
C ILE A 126 -7.12 -8.63 -6.49
N GLY A 127 -5.90 -8.09 -6.43
CA GLY A 127 -5.67 -6.66 -6.26
C GLY A 127 -4.32 -6.31 -5.67
N THR A 128 -3.97 -5.04 -5.60
CA THR A 128 -2.66 -4.58 -5.13
C THR A 128 -2.78 -3.78 -3.85
N ILE A 129 -1.68 -3.71 -3.10
CA ILE A 129 -1.47 -2.73 -2.05
C ILE A 129 0.00 -2.28 -2.07
N ASP A 130 0.20 -0.97 -2.09
CA ASP A 130 1.50 -0.31 -2.15
C ASP A 130 1.61 0.79 -1.10
N VAL A 131 2.84 1.02 -0.63
CA VAL A 131 3.17 2.05 0.35
C VAL A 131 4.44 2.76 -0.12
N ARG A 132 4.40 4.08 -0.26
CA ARG A 132 5.53 4.91 -0.71
C ARG A 132 5.66 6.14 0.18
N ARG A 133 6.77 6.87 0.09
CA ARG A 133 6.83 8.21 0.69
C ARG A 133 5.74 9.07 0.05
N SER A 134 4.99 9.82 0.86
CA SER A 134 3.83 10.53 0.35
C SER A 134 4.23 11.61 -0.65
N GLY A 135 3.46 11.70 -1.74
CA GLY A 135 3.55 12.80 -2.68
C GLY A 135 2.77 14.04 -2.22
N PHE A 136 2.17 14.00 -1.02
CA PHE A 136 1.30 15.02 -0.47
C PHE A 136 0.27 15.57 -1.48
N PRO A 137 -0.48 14.70 -2.20
CA PRO A 137 -1.41 15.15 -3.25
C PRO A 137 -2.52 16.09 -2.73
N GLY A 138 -2.73 16.18 -1.41
CA GLY A 138 -3.70 17.09 -0.79
C GLY A 138 -3.19 18.52 -0.60
N VAL A 139 -1.90 18.80 -0.86
CA VAL A 139 -1.34 20.16 -0.81
C VAL A 139 -1.49 20.80 -2.18
N VAL A 140 -2.39 21.79 -2.28
CA VAL A 140 -2.78 22.43 -3.55
C VAL A 140 -1.66 23.34 -4.09
N ASP A 141 -0.98 24.07 -3.20
CA ASP A 141 0.14 24.91 -3.61
C ASP A 141 1.33 24.03 -4.04
N ARG A 142 1.77 24.18 -5.29
CA ARG A 142 2.79 23.32 -5.88
C ARG A 142 4.18 23.54 -5.31
N GLN A 143 4.48 24.74 -4.80
CA GLN A 143 5.76 25.03 -4.17
C GLN A 143 5.79 24.43 -2.77
N GLU A 144 4.72 24.59 -2.00
CA GLU A 144 4.55 23.97 -0.70
C GLU A 144 4.58 22.44 -0.80
N GLN A 145 3.86 21.87 -1.78
CA GLN A 145 3.89 20.44 -2.04
C GLN A 145 5.31 19.94 -2.38
N ALA A 146 6.01 20.62 -3.28
CA ALA A 146 7.37 20.26 -3.65
C ALA A 146 8.34 20.36 -2.47
N ALA A 147 8.20 21.38 -1.61
CA ALA A 147 9.00 21.52 -0.40
C ALA A 147 8.70 20.40 0.62
N ALA A 148 7.44 20.04 0.81
CA ALA A 148 7.03 18.93 1.68
C ALA A 148 7.57 17.59 1.18
N VAL A 149 7.49 17.32 -0.14
CA VAL A 149 8.10 16.13 -0.76
C VAL A 149 9.61 16.11 -0.55
N ALA A 150 10.31 17.20 -0.85
CA ALA A 150 11.76 17.27 -0.71
C ALA A 150 12.21 17.07 0.75
N PHE A 151 11.49 17.67 1.71
CA PHE A 151 11.75 17.45 3.13
C PHE A 151 11.52 15.99 3.51
N ASN A 152 10.37 15.42 3.16
CA ASN A 152 10.03 14.03 3.45
C ASN A 152 11.03 13.05 2.84
N ASP A 153 11.51 13.29 1.61
CA ASP A 153 12.52 12.47 0.92
C ASP A 153 13.93 12.61 1.53
N SER A 154 14.23 13.73 2.18
CA SER A 154 15.52 13.95 2.84
C SER A 154 15.69 13.14 4.14
N LEU A 155 14.58 12.70 4.75
CA LEU A 155 14.62 11.96 6.00
C LEU A 155 15.28 10.58 5.82
N PRO A 156 16.18 10.16 6.73
CA PRO A 156 16.84 8.87 6.63
C PRO A 156 15.85 7.70 6.79
N LEU A 157 16.16 6.54 6.21
CA LEU A 157 15.26 5.38 6.26
C LEU A 157 14.91 4.99 7.71
N GLY A 158 13.60 4.85 7.96
CA GLY A 158 13.04 4.53 9.28
C GLY A 158 13.00 5.68 10.27
N ASP A 159 13.25 6.91 9.82
CA ASP A 159 12.94 8.11 10.60
C ASP A 159 11.42 8.19 10.91
N PRO A 160 11.02 8.44 12.17
CA PRO A 160 9.60 8.49 12.55
C PRO A 160 8.83 9.66 11.92
N GLY A 161 9.52 10.70 11.45
CA GLY A 161 8.92 11.82 10.74
C GLY A 161 8.51 11.52 9.29
N ILE A 162 8.90 10.37 8.73
CA ILE A 162 8.53 10.02 7.36
C ILE A 162 7.01 9.85 7.28
N VAL A 163 6.40 10.64 6.38
CA VAL A 163 5.01 10.47 5.98
C VAL A 163 4.96 9.47 4.84
N TRP A 164 4.43 8.29 5.13
CA TRP A 164 4.13 7.27 4.13
C TRP A 164 2.72 7.47 3.59
N GLU A 165 2.48 7.03 2.36
CA GLU A 165 1.20 7.03 1.67
C GLU A 165 0.88 5.61 1.22
N VAL A 166 -0.35 5.15 1.49
CA VAL A 166 -0.84 3.85 1.04
C VAL A 166 -1.83 4.00 -0.12
N GLY A 167 -1.58 3.23 -1.19
CA GLY A 167 -2.48 3.02 -2.32
C GLY A 167 -2.91 1.56 -2.42
N TYR A 168 -4.11 1.32 -2.97
CA TYR A 168 -4.59 -0.04 -3.21
C TYR A 168 -5.76 -0.08 -4.18
N TYR A 169 -6.01 -1.27 -4.74
CA TYR A 169 -7.30 -1.63 -5.30
C TYR A 169 -7.55 -3.14 -5.18
N LEU A 170 -8.82 -3.53 -5.31
CA LEU A 170 -9.21 -4.91 -5.56
C LEU A 170 -9.93 -4.99 -6.90
N ILE A 171 -9.88 -6.13 -7.57
CA ILE A 171 -10.78 -6.41 -8.68
C ILE A 171 -12.23 -6.43 -8.17
N SER A 172 -13.16 -6.00 -9.02
CA SER A 172 -14.53 -5.66 -8.60
C SER A 172 -15.30 -6.84 -8.01
N GLU A 173 -14.98 -8.08 -8.41
CA GLU A 173 -15.59 -9.30 -7.90
C GLU A 173 -15.33 -9.53 -6.40
N TYR A 174 -14.26 -8.94 -5.85
CA TYR A 174 -13.83 -9.12 -4.46
C TYR A 174 -14.12 -7.89 -3.57
N HIS A 175 -14.82 -6.87 -4.09
CA HIS A 175 -15.24 -5.70 -3.32
C HIS A 175 -16.25 -6.06 -2.22
N GLY A 176 -16.31 -5.23 -1.18
CA GLY A 176 -17.32 -5.36 -0.11
C GLY A 176 -17.12 -6.54 0.85
N ARG A 177 -16.05 -7.33 0.71
CA ARG A 177 -15.80 -8.55 1.50
C ARG A 177 -14.91 -8.35 2.73
N GLY A 178 -14.43 -7.13 2.98
CA GLY A 178 -13.54 -6.85 4.12
C GLY A 178 -12.07 -7.28 3.92
N ILE A 179 -11.70 -7.71 2.72
CA ILE A 179 -10.34 -8.14 2.37
C ILE A 179 -9.34 -6.99 2.55
N MET A 180 -9.58 -5.83 1.95
CA MET A 180 -8.62 -4.72 1.99
C MET A 180 -8.32 -4.19 3.41
N PRO A 181 -9.31 -3.96 4.29
CA PRO A 181 -9.03 -3.62 5.69
C PRO A 181 -8.17 -4.67 6.40
N ALA A 182 -8.49 -5.96 6.24
CA ALA A 182 -7.70 -7.03 6.85
C ALA A 182 -6.27 -7.07 6.30
N THR A 183 -6.10 -6.87 4.99
CA THR A 183 -4.78 -6.79 4.35
C THR A 183 -3.97 -5.61 4.89
N LEU A 184 -4.53 -4.39 4.93
CA LEU A 184 -3.83 -3.21 5.42
C LEU A 184 -3.45 -3.34 6.90
N GLN A 185 -4.34 -3.85 7.75
CA GLN A 185 -4.03 -4.12 9.16
C GLN A 185 -2.92 -5.17 9.32
N THR A 186 -2.96 -6.24 8.52
CA THR A 186 -1.93 -7.30 8.53
C THR A 186 -0.58 -6.73 8.08
N LEU A 187 -0.56 -6.03 6.94
CA LEU A 187 0.64 -5.44 6.38
C LEU A 187 1.25 -4.43 7.38
N ARG A 188 0.42 -3.57 7.97
CA ARG A 188 0.87 -2.61 8.99
C ARG A 188 1.51 -3.28 10.20
N SER A 189 0.84 -4.28 10.77
CA SER A 189 1.29 -4.94 12.01
C SER A 189 2.48 -5.88 11.81
N LYS A 190 2.64 -6.46 10.61
CA LYS A 190 3.68 -7.45 10.31
C LYS A 190 4.88 -6.90 9.54
N VAL A 191 4.71 -5.80 8.81
CA VAL A 191 5.74 -5.23 7.93
C VAL A 191 5.97 -3.75 8.22
N LEU A 192 4.97 -2.90 7.99
CA LEU A 192 5.19 -1.44 7.96
C LEU A 192 5.73 -0.92 9.30
N VAL A 193 5.12 -1.29 10.42
CA VAL A 193 5.59 -0.88 11.74
C VAL A 193 6.90 -1.60 12.14
N PRO A 194 6.96 -2.94 12.17
CA PRO A 194 8.13 -3.63 12.72
C PRO A 194 9.37 -3.62 11.82
N LEU A 195 9.23 -3.48 10.49
CA LEU A 195 10.34 -3.60 9.53
C LEU A 195 10.66 -2.29 8.81
N MET A 196 9.70 -1.37 8.66
CA MET A 196 9.93 -0.08 7.98
C MET A 196 9.88 1.11 8.95
N ASN A 197 9.57 0.88 10.23
CA ASN A 197 9.33 1.92 11.23
C ASN A 197 8.31 2.97 10.80
N VAL A 198 7.16 2.55 10.26
CA VAL A 198 6.10 3.49 9.91
C VAL A 198 5.43 4.04 11.18
N HIS A 199 5.53 5.36 11.36
CA HIS A 199 4.84 6.11 12.41
C HIS A 199 3.66 6.91 11.85
N ILE A 200 3.78 7.46 10.64
CA ILE A 200 2.74 8.24 9.98
C ILE A 200 2.39 7.58 8.64
N LEU A 201 1.11 7.27 8.44
CA LEU A 201 0.59 6.73 7.19
C LEU A 201 -0.63 7.53 6.75
N THR A 202 -0.61 8.02 5.52
CA THR A 202 -1.72 8.73 4.88
C THR A 202 -2.36 7.88 3.81
N GLY A 203 -3.65 8.09 3.60
CA GLY A 203 -4.42 7.49 2.52
C GLY A 203 -5.34 8.54 1.92
N TYR A 204 -5.48 8.51 0.61
CA TYR A 204 -6.31 9.47 -0.12
C TYR A 204 -7.45 8.74 -0.81
N TYR A 205 -8.60 9.40 -0.90
CA TYR A 205 -9.74 8.88 -1.66
C TYR A 205 -10.43 10.03 -2.39
N PHE A 206 -10.92 9.74 -3.59
CA PHE A 206 -11.72 10.70 -4.34
C PHE A 206 -13.07 10.96 -3.67
N GLU A 207 -13.58 12.17 -3.85
CA GLU A 207 -14.95 12.50 -3.51
C GLU A 207 -15.94 11.49 -4.13
N GLY A 208 -16.87 11.01 -3.30
CA GLY A 208 -17.81 9.94 -3.64
C GLY A 208 -17.27 8.51 -3.47
N ASN A 209 -15.97 8.31 -3.22
CA ASN A 209 -15.41 6.98 -2.94
C ASN A 209 -15.51 6.61 -1.45
N ASP A 210 -16.75 6.44 -0.96
CA ASP A 210 -17.02 6.00 0.41
C ASP A 210 -16.48 4.60 0.73
N ALA A 211 -16.20 3.78 -0.29
CA ALA A 211 -15.61 2.47 -0.08
C ALA A 211 -14.20 2.59 0.49
N SER A 212 -13.31 3.37 -0.13
CA SER A 212 -11.96 3.59 0.38
C SER A 212 -11.94 4.33 1.72
N ARG A 213 -12.80 5.35 1.90
CA ARG A 213 -12.96 6.02 3.21
C ARG A 213 -13.23 5.03 4.34
N ARG A 214 -14.21 4.14 4.14
CA ARG A 214 -14.57 3.11 5.15
C ARG A 214 -13.46 2.09 5.39
N VAL A 215 -12.62 1.79 4.40
CA VAL A 215 -11.44 0.95 4.63
C VAL A 215 -10.48 1.63 5.60
N PHE A 216 -10.18 2.91 5.38
CA PHE A 216 -9.31 3.69 6.26
C PHE A 216 -9.87 3.81 7.67
N GLU A 217 -11.16 4.13 7.82
CA GLU A 217 -11.85 4.18 9.12
C GLU A 217 -11.74 2.86 9.88
N LYS A 218 -12.00 1.72 9.22
CA LYS A 218 -11.85 0.37 9.81
C LYS A 218 -10.40 0.05 10.19
N CYS A 219 -9.43 0.68 9.54
CA CYS A 219 -8.02 0.54 9.86
C CYS A 219 -7.55 1.54 10.95
N GLY A 220 -8.45 2.35 11.50
CA GLY A 220 -8.16 3.30 12.57
C GLY A 220 -7.54 4.62 12.09
N PHE A 221 -7.65 4.94 10.80
CA PHE A 221 -7.27 6.26 10.29
C PHE A 221 -8.33 7.29 10.69
N GLN A 222 -7.88 8.51 10.96
CA GLN A 222 -8.70 9.67 11.23
C GLN A 222 -8.82 10.54 9.98
N ALA A 223 -10.01 11.06 9.70
CA ALA A 223 -10.21 12.01 8.62
C ALA A 223 -9.51 13.34 8.96
N GLN A 224 -8.80 13.92 8.00
CA GLN A 224 -8.12 15.22 8.13
C GLN A 224 -8.86 16.35 7.40
N GLY A 225 -9.81 16.00 6.54
CA GLY A 225 -10.59 16.94 5.76
C GLY A 225 -10.79 16.47 4.32
N MET A 226 -11.51 17.29 3.55
CA MET A 226 -11.73 17.17 2.12
C MET A 226 -11.11 18.39 1.45
N VAL A 227 -10.25 18.17 0.47
CA VAL A 227 -9.71 19.23 -0.38
C VAL A 227 -10.55 19.28 -1.65
N PRO A 228 -11.39 20.32 -1.86
CA PRO A 228 -12.14 20.46 -3.09
C PRO A 228 -11.18 20.72 -4.25
N ASP A 229 -11.53 20.24 -5.45
CA ASP A 229 -10.77 20.50 -6.68
C ASP A 229 -9.26 20.16 -6.59
N ALA A 230 -8.92 19.14 -5.79
CA ALA A 230 -7.55 18.77 -5.50
C ALA A 230 -6.79 18.27 -6.75
N LEU A 231 -7.50 17.63 -7.68
CA LEU A 231 -6.92 17.02 -8.87
C LEU A 231 -7.76 17.30 -10.11
N VAL A 232 -7.06 17.60 -11.21
CA VAL A 232 -7.65 17.66 -12.55
C VAL A 232 -7.40 16.32 -13.23
N LEU A 233 -8.47 15.55 -13.39
CA LEU A 233 -8.46 14.27 -14.09
C LEU A 233 -8.21 14.48 -15.59
N PRO A 234 -7.48 13.57 -16.26
CA PRO A 234 -7.37 13.58 -17.71
C PRO A 234 -8.75 13.37 -18.34
N ASP A 235 -8.94 13.87 -19.57
CA ASP A 235 -10.22 13.74 -20.30
C ASP A 235 -10.71 12.29 -20.40
N SER A 236 -9.78 11.33 -20.49
CA SER A 236 -10.11 9.90 -20.54
C SER A 236 -10.72 9.36 -19.24
N LYS A 237 -10.63 10.12 -18.13
CA LYS A 237 -11.23 9.82 -16.83
C LYS A 237 -12.22 10.90 -16.37
N ALA A 238 -12.60 11.83 -17.25
CA ALA A 238 -13.54 12.89 -16.94
C ALA A 238 -14.85 12.32 -16.39
N ARG A 239 -15.39 12.97 -15.36
CA ARG A 239 -16.69 12.62 -14.79
C ARG A 239 -17.76 13.54 -15.39
N ALA A 240 -19.03 13.15 -15.28
CA ALA A 240 -20.15 13.98 -15.72
C ALA A 240 -20.18 15.36 -15.05
N SER A 241 -19.59 15.49 -13.86
CA SER A 241 -19.44 16.74 -13.10
C SER A 241 -18.27 17.63 -13.55
N GLY A 242 -17.48 17.21 -14.53
CA GLY A 242 -16.27 17.87 -14.98
C GLY A 242 -14.99 17.08 -14.67
N ASN A 243 -13.85 17.70 -14.96
CA ASN A 243 -12.53 17.07 -14.83
C ASN A 243 -11.92 17.27 -13.43
N SER A 244 -12.43 18.21 -12.65
CA SER A 244 -11.93 18.47 -11.30
C SER A 244 -12.58 17.50 -10.30
N ILE A 245 -11.80 17.00 -9.34
CA ILE A 245 -12.29 16.10 -8.30
C ILE A 245 -11.73 16.45 -6.92
N GLY A 246 -12.61 16.44 -5.91
CA GLY A 246 -12.22 16.57 -4.52
C GLY A 246 -11.49 15.33 -4.01
N MET A 247 -10.62 15.52 -3.01
CA MET A 247 -9.86 14.44 -2.40
C MET A 247 -9.92 14.50 -0.87
N GLY A 248 -10.41 13.43 -0.28
CA GLY A 248 -10.41 13.23 1.16
C GLY A 248 -9.07 12.70 1.64
N ILE A 249 -8.62 13.21 2.80
CA ILE A 249 -7.35 12.85 3.41
C ILE A 249 -7.62 12.04 4.69
N MET A 250 -7.03 10.86 4.77
CA MET A 250 -7.06 9.99 5.94
C MET A 250 -5.65 9.87 6.50
N ARG A 251 -5.50 9.99 7.82
CA ARG A 251 -4.20 9.87 8.51
C ARG A 251 -4.27 8.86 9.63
N TRP A 252 -3.27 7.99 9.68
CA TRP A 252 -3.01 7.11 10.81
C TRP A 252 -1.67 7.47 11.43
N THR A 253 -1.65 7.56 12.75
CA THR A 253 -0.46 7.73 13.58
C THR A 253 -0.30 6.52 14.48
N ARG A 254 0.94 6.11 14.72
CA ARG A 254 1.23 5.01 15.62
C ARG A 254 0.87 5.39 17.05
N ALA A 255 0.23 4.46 17.76
CA ALA A 255 -0.15 4.65 19.16
C ALA A 255 1.10 4.91 20.02
N GLY A 256 1.07 5.98 20.81
CA GLY A 256 2.21 6.51 21.57
C GLY A 256 2.65 7.89 21.09
N ASP A 257 2.71 8.13 19.77
CA ASP A 257 3.23 9.39 19.22
C ASP A 257 2.19 10.53 19.24
N SER A 258 0.90 10.18 19.25
CA SER A 258 -0.20 11.16 19.26
C SER A 258 -0.36 11.91 20.59
N GLN A 259 0.20 11.38 21.69
CA GLN A 259 0.23 12.08 22.98
C GLN A 259 1.35 13.12 23.01
N ASP A 260 2.51 12.80 22.43
CA ASP A 260 3.65 13.73 22.36
C ASP A 260 3.35 14.98 21.50
N GLU A 261 2.59 14.84 20.39
CA GLU A 261 2.14 15.99 19.57
C GLU A 261 1.12 16.89 20.31
N MET A 262 0.24 16.32 21.14
CA MET A 262 -0.72 17.09 21.95
C MET A 262 -0.05 17.83 23.11
N ASP A 263 0.95 17.22 23.75
CA ASP A 263 1.70 17.86 24.84
C ASP A 263 2.67 18.93 24.31
N ALA A 264 3.26 18.73 23.12
CA ALA A 264 4.11 19.72 22.48
C ALA A 264 3.33 20.97 22.00
N SER A 265 2.10 20.80 21.51
CA SER A 265 1.25 21.91 21.04
C SER A 265 0.57 22.70 22.17
N GLN A 266 0.51 22.16 23.39
CA GLN A 266 0.07 22.88 24.60
C GLN A 266 1.21 23.58 25.35
N SER A 267 2.46 23.36 24.92
CA SER A 267 3.66 23.92 25.56
C SER A 267 4.26 25.13 24.81
N THR A 268 3.56 25.64 23.79
CA THR A 268 3.92 26.83 22.98
C THR A 268 2.81 27.87 23.04
#